data_AF-A0A0K9PF16-F1
#
_entry.id   AF-A0A0K9PF16-F1
#
_cell.length_a   1.000
_cell.length_b   1.000
_cell.length_c   1.000
_cell.angle_alpha   90.00
_cell.angle_beta   90.00
_cell.angle_gamma   90.00
#
_symmetry.space_group_name_H-M   'P 1'
#
loop_
_entity.id
_entity.type
_entity.pdbx_description
1 polymer ?
#
loop_
_entity_poly.entity_id
_entity_poly.type
_entity_poly.pdbx_seq_one_letter_code
_entity_poly.pdbx_strand_id
1 'polypeptide(L)'
;MVENLPHLSVSILFLSLCCLVDSAYIDYNTTQRIVPDKINVHLVPHSHDDVGWLKTVDQYYVGSNNSIQNACVQNILDSVVQALVADRNRKFVYVEQAFFQRWWGEQSDLIKKITRELVSSGQLEFINGGMCMHDEASSHYIDMIDQTTLGHRFLKDEFNQTPRIGWQIDPFGHSAVQAYLLSAEVGFDALYFARIDYQDRKKRKDTKSLEIIWRGSKTLGSSADIFTGIFPIHYEPPSGFYFEVNDESSLVQDDFDLFDYNVQERVNDFVDAAIVQ
;
A
#
# COMPACT_ATOMS: atom_id res chain seq x y z
N MET A 1 -67.96 61.12 27.41
CA MET A 1 -66.67 61.52 26.82
C MET A 1 -65.60 60.63 27.39
N VAL A 2 -65.26 59.53 26.70
CA VAL A 2 -63.89 59.02 26.49
C VAL A 2 -64.00 58.13 25.25
N GLU A 3 -63.05 58.33 24.34
CA GLU A 3 -63.01 57.90 22.95
C GLU A 3 -62.53 56.47 22.73
N ASN A 4 -62.75 56.01 21.50
CA ASN A 4 -62.24 54.82 20.83
C ASN A 4 -60.76 54.50 21.09
N LEU A 5 -60.42 53.21 21.08
CA LEU A 5 -59.23 52.67 20.41
C LEU A 5 -59.41 51.14 20.23
N PRO A 6 -59.40 50.60 19.00
CA PRO A 6 -59.33 49.16 18.80
C PRO A 6 -57.86 48.70 18.91
N HIS A 7 -57.63 47.66 19.72
CA HIS A 7 -56.34 47.00 19.82
C HIS A 7 -56.02 46.29 18.49
N LEU A 8 -55.08 46.86 17.73
CA LEU A 8 -54.46 46.22 16.58
C LEU A 8 -53.41 45.21 17.09
N SER A 9 -53.73 43.93 17.08
CA SER A 9 -52.74 42.86 17.30
C SER A 9 -51.80 42.80 16.10
N VAL A 10 -50.58 43.32 16.26
CA VAL A 10 -49.48 43.14 15.30
C VAL A 10 -48.85 41.78 15.57
N SER A 11 -49.21 40.77 14.78
CA SER A 11 -48.48 39.50 14.75
C SER A 11 -47.19 39.70 13.96
N ILE A 12 -46.06 39.85 14.66
CA ILE A 12 -44.73 39.84 14.06
C ILE A 12 -44.40 38.38 13.73
N LEU A 13 -44.51 38.02 12.46
CA LEU A 13 -44.06 36.73 11.94
C LEU A 13 -42.53 36.79 11.80
N PHE A 14 -41.81 36.22 12.76
CA PHE A 14 -40.37 35.95 12.60
C PHE A 14 -40.22 34.84 11.55
N LEU A 15 -39.97 35.21 10.29
CA LEU A 15 -39.39 34.27 9.33
C LEU A 15 -37.95 34.00 9.79
N SER A 16 -37.76 32.89 10.50
CA SER A 16 -36.44 32.28 10.63
C SER A 16 -36.03 31.84 9.23
N LEU A 17 -35.14 32.61 8.61
CA LEU A 17 -34.45 32.19 7.40
C LEU A 17 -33.46 31.09 7.84
N CYS A 18 -33.93 29.85 7.90
CA CYS A 18 -33.03 28.70 7.96
C CYS A 18 -32.30 28.66 6.61
N CYS A 19 -31.14 29.29 6.53
CA CYS A 19 -30.14 28.93 5.54
C CYS A 19 -29.76 27.48 5.86
N LEU A 20 -30.46 26.53 5.22
CA LEU A 20 -30.01 25.16 5.12
C LEU A 20 -28.71 25.24 4.32
N VAL A 21 -27.58 25.20 5.02
CA VAL A 21 -26.30 24.92 4.39
C VAL A 21 -26.37 23.44 4.02
N ASP A 22 -26.69 23.15 2.77
CA ASP A 22 -26.60 21.80 2.22
C ASP A 22 -25.12 21.42 2.18
N SER A 23 -24.64 20.80 3.27
CA SER A 23 -23.37 20.08 3.23
C SER A 23 -23.59 18.82 2.40
N ALA A 24 -23.24 18.90 1.12
CA ALA A 24 -23.28 17.77 0.22
C ALA A 24 -22.12 16.83 0.57
N TYR A 25 -22.44 15.69 1.20
CA TYR A 25 -21.49 14.58 1.30
C TYR A 25 -21.09 14.14 -0.12
N ILE A 26 -19.80 14.23 -0.45
CA ILE A 26 -19.26 13.71 -1.71
C ILE A 26 -18.97 12.22 -1.53
N ASP A 27 -19.72 11.38 -2.24
CA ASP A 27 -19.46 9.94 -2.32
C ASP A 27 -18.44 9.67 -3.44
N TYR A 28 -17.24 9.22 -3.07
CA TYR A 28 -16.16 8.94 -4.02
C TYR A 28 -16.36 7.57 -4.67
N ASN A 29 -16.30 7.51 -6.00
CA ASN A 29 -16.27 6.24 -6.71
C ASN A 29 -14.88 5.61 -6.63
N THR A 30 -14.66 4.78 -5.61
CA THR A 30 -13.41 4.05 -5.38
C THR A 30 -13.37 2.65 -6.03
N THR A 31 -14.38 2.30 -6.84
CA THR A 31 -14.46 0.96 -7.44
C THR A 31 -13.36 0.74 -8.49
N GLN A 32 -12.64 -0.37 -8.36
CA GLN A 32 -11.63 -0.76 -9.34
C GLN A 32 -12.28 -1.29 -10.63
N ARG A 33 -11.72 -0.91 -11.78
CA ARG A 33 -12.07 -1.48 -13.08
C ARG A 33 -10.90 -1.39 -14.04
N ILE A 34 -10.75 -2.40 -14.88
CA ILE A 34 -9.88 -2.33 -16.05
C ILE A 34 -10.73 -1.81 -17.20
N VAL A 35 -10.27 -0.74 -17.85
CA VAL A 35 -10.89 -0.20 -19.06
C VAL A 35 -10.03 -0.59 -20.26
N PRO A 36 -10.55 -1.40 -21.20
CA PRO A 36 -9.84 -1.72 -22.44
C PRO A 36 -9.45 -0.45 -23.20
N ASP A 37 -8.35 -0.55 -23.96
CA ASP A 37 -7.82 0.52 -24.82
C ASP A 37 -7.44 1.83 -24.08
N LYS A 38 -7.26 1.76 -22.77
CA LYS A 38 -6.71 2.84 -21.93
C LYS A 38 -5.49 2.37 -21.16
N ILE A 39 -4.65 3.32 -20.76
CA ILE A 39 -3.65 3.07 -19.71
C ILE A 39 -4.41 2.82 -18.41
N ASN A 40 -4.15 1.68 -17.78
CA ASN A 40 -4.70 1.32 -16.47
C ASN A 40 -3.59 1.45 -15.45
N VAL A 41 -3.76 2.35 -14.47
CA VAL A 41 -2.77 2.58 -13.42
C VAL A 41 -3.18 1.77 -12.19
N HIS A 42 -2.37 0.79 -11.84
CA HIS A 42 -2.55 0.00 -10.62
C HIS A 42 -1.86 0.70 -9.46
N LEU A 43 -2.65 1.33 -8.59
CA LEU A 43 -2.16 1.86 -7.32
C LEU A 43 -2.04 0.70 -6.33
N VAL A 44 -0.82 0.43 -5.85
CA VAL A 44 -0.53 -0.66 -4.92
C VAL A 44 -0.01 -0.05 -3.61
N PRO A 45 -0.90 0.28 -2.65
CA PRO A 45 -0.49 0.79 -1.35
C PRO A 45 0.31 -0.26 -0.58
N HIS A 46 1.49 0.12 -0.11
CA HIS A 46 2.41 -0.72 0.66
C HIS A 46 3.17 0.13 1.67
N SER A 47 3.80 -0.53 2.65
CA SER A 47 4.82 0.06 3.53
C SER A 47 6.03 -0.86 3.51
N HIS A 48 7.22 -0.28 3.44
CA HIS A 48 8.46 -1.04 3.56
C HIS A 48 8.96 -0.96 5.01
N ASP A 49 8.80 -2.05 5.75
CA ASP A 49 9.09 -2.10 7.17
C ASP A 49 10.38 -2.91 7.41
N ASP A 50 11.53 -2.22 7.45
CA ASP A 50 12.83 -2.85 7.72
C ASP A 50 12.84 -3.59 9.06
N VAL A 51 13.16 -4.89 9.03
CA VAL A 51 13.28 -5.73 10.25
C VAL A 51 14.64 -5.47 10.94
N GLY A 52 14.88 -4.21 11.28
CA GLY A 52 16.13 -3.69 11.82
C GLY A 52 17.03 -3.08 10.75
N TRP A 53 17.39 -1.80 10.94
CA TRP A 53 18.29 -1.04 10.05
C TRP A 53 18.92 0.12 10.83
N LEU A 54 18.24 1.27 10.94
CA LEU A 54 18.66 2.40 11.78
C LEU A 54 18.21 2.23 13.23
N LYS A 55 17.04 1.61 13.43
CA LYS A 55 16.52 1.22 14.74
C LYS A 55 16.51 -0.30 14.88
N THR A 56 16.38 -0.79 16.10
CA THR A 56 16.14 -2.22 16.33
C THR A 56 14.72 -2.61 15.91
N VAL A 57 14.48 -3.91 15.69
CA VAL A 57 13.16 -4.42 15.33
C VAL A 57 12.09 -3.95 16.32
N ASP A 58 12.31 -4.07 17.63
CA ASP A 58 11.29 -3.67 18.61
C ASP A 58 11.12 -2.15 18.69
N GLN A 59 12.17 -1.37 18.41
CA GLN A 59 12.07 0.09 18.34
C GLN A 59 11.26 0.56 17.14
N TYR A 60 11.42 -0.08 15.97
CA TYR A 60 10.54 0.14 14.82
C TYR A 60 9.11 -0.28 15.15
N TYR A 61 8.94 -1.43 15.80
CA TYR A 61 7.61 -1.96 16.11
C TYR A 61 6.80 -1.01 16.99
N VAL A 62 7.33 -0.62 18.15
CA VAL A 62 6.61 0.21 19.14
C VAL A 62 6.75 1.73 18.91
N GLY A 63 7.51 2.15 17.91
CA GLY A 63 7.72 3.57 17.61
C GLY A 63 8.60 4.31 18.62
N SER A 64 9.53 3.63 19.28
CA SER A 64 10.48 4.27 20.19
C SER A 64 11.71 4.82 19.46
N ASN A 65 12.43 5.74 20.11
CA ASN A 65 13.64 6.39 19.57
C ASN A 65 13.44 7.08 18.20
N ASN A 66 12.30 7.75 18.00
CA ASN A 66 11.98 8.43 16.75
C ASN A 66 12.90 9.62 16.40
N SER A 67 13.81 10.03 17.30
CA SER A 67 14.89 10.96 16.95
C SER A 67 15.92 10.36 15.99
N ILE A 68 16.01 9.02 15.87
CA ILE A 68 16.86 8.32 14.90
C ILE A 68 16.16 8.27 13.54
N GLN A 69 14.93 7.76 13.55
CA GLN A 69 14.05 7.68 12.39
C GLN A 69 12.60 7.62 12.88
N ASN A 70 11.75 8.49 12.36
CA ASN A 70 10.34 8.51 12.69
C ASN A 70 9.64 7.33 12.00
N ALA A 71 9.35 6.26 12.75
CA ALA A 71 8.73 5.04 12.23
C ALA A 71 8.09 4.25 13.37
N CYS A 72 6.86 3.78 13.18
CA CYS A 72 6.12 2.95 14.13
C CYS A 72 5.24 1.93 13.39
N VAL A 73 5.68 0.68 13.34
CA VAL A 73 4.97 -0.37 12.56
C VAL A 73 3.62 -0.73 13.19
N GLN A 74 3.50 -0.64 14.51
CA GLN A 74 2.20 -0.81 15.19
C GLN A 74 1.18 0.22 14.69
N ASN A 75 1.56 1.49 14.55
CA ASN A 75 0.66 2.53 14.04
C ASN A 75 0.28 2.28 12.57
N ILE A 76 1.20 1.77 11.75
CA ILE A 76 0.93 1.42 10.35
C ILE A 76 -0.16 0.34 10.30
N LEU A 77 0.03 -0.77 11.00
CA LEU A 77 -0.94 -1.88 10.99
C LEU A 77 -2.31 -1.48 11.58
N ASP A 78 -2.32 -0.73 12.69
CA ASP A 78 -3.55 -0.24 13.30
C ASP A 78 -4.35 0.68 12.36
N SER A 79 -3.66 1.63 11.71
CA SER A 79 -4.28 2.59 10.81
C SER A 79 -4.71 1.96 9.48
N VAL A 80 -3.94 1.01 8.93
CA VAL A 80 -4.31 0.26 7.73
C VAL A 80 -5.60 -0.53 7.95
N VAL A 81 -5.72 -1.25 9.07
CA VAL A 81 -6.94 -2.01 9.38
C VAL A 81 -8.15 -1.07 9.43
N GLN A 82 -8.03 0.08 10.09
CA GLN A 82 -9.11 1.08 10.14
C GLN A 82 -9.44 1.64 8.75
N ALA A 83 -8.42 1.99 7.96
CA ALA A 83 -8.59 2.54 6.63
C ALA A 83 -9.26 1.57 5.66
N LEU A 84 -8.94 0.27 5.75
CA LEU A 84 -9.56 -0.78 4.94
C LEU A 84 -11.01 -1.05 5.37
N VAL A 85 -11.33 -1.02 6.66
CA VAL A 85 -12.73 -1.14 7.12
C VAL A 85 -13.60 0.02 6.62
N ALA A 86 -13.03 1.22 6.51
CA ALA A 86 -13.76 2.41 6.09
C ALA A 86 -14.19 2.38 4.61
N ASP A 87 -13.53 1.61 3.74
CA ASP A 87 -13.93 1.44 2.35
C ASP A 87 -13.50 0.06 1.81
N ARG A 88 -14.51 -0.75 1.45
CA ARG A 88 -14.38 -2.11 0.90
C ARG A 88 -13.55 -2.21 -0.39
N ASN A 89 -13.35 -1.10 -1.10
CA ASN A 89 -12.58 -1.08 -2.35
C ASN A 89 -11.09 -0.79 -2.11
N ARG A 90 -10.71 -0.30 -0.92
CA ARG A 90 -9.31 -0.06 -0.58
C ARG A 90 -8.55 -1.38 -0.46
N LYS A 91 -7.28 -1.30 -0.84
CA LYS A 91 -6.34 -2.42 -0.81
C LYS A 91 -5.05 -2.01 -0.14
N PHE A 92 -4.39 -2.97 0.49
CA PHE A 92 -3.06 -2.82 1.03
C PHE A 92 -2.31 -4.16 0.92
N VAL A 93 -1.03 -4.11 0.55
CA VAL A 93 -0.16 -5.29 0.58
C VAL A 93 0.80 -5.20 1.77
N TYR A 94 0.96 -6.29 2.51
CA TYR A 94 1.87 -6.38 3.65
C TYR A 94 2.88 -7.52 3.47
N VAL A 95 4.11 -7.32 3.93
CA VAL A 95 5.26 -8.14 3.56
C VAL A 95 5.87 -8.86 4.77
N GLU A 96 6.43 -8.13 5.74
CA GLU A 96 7.34 -8.66 6.76
C GLU A 96 6.63 -9.34 7.94
N GLN A 97 6.62 -10.68 7.97
CA GLN A 97 5.91 -11.42 9.01
C GLN A 97 6.50 -11.24 10.41
N ALA A 98 7.77 -10.82 10.55
CA ALA A 98 8.34 -10.50 11.86
C ALA A 98 7.56 -9.40 12.59
N PHE A 99 7.06 -8.40 11.89
CA PHE A 99 6.25 -7.34 12.47
C PHE A 99 4.78 -7.75 12.56
N PHE A 100 4.22 -8.32 11.49
CA PHE A 100 2.81 -8.72 11.50
C PHE A 100 2.51 -9.71 12.64
N GLN A 101 3.38 -10.70 12.88
CA GLN A 101 3.17 -11.69 13.95
C GLN A 101 3.28 -11.07 15.35
N ARG A 102 4.15 -10.08 15.56
CA ARG A 102 4.21 -9.31 16.83
C ARG A 102 2.89 -8.60 17.06
N TRP A 103 2.45 -7.83 16.06
CA TRP A 103 1.17 -7.13 16.06
C TRP A 103 0.01 -8.09 16.32
N TRP A 104 -0.05 -9.19 15.58
CA TRP A 104 -1.10 -10.20 15.71
C TRP A 104 -1.19 -10.78 17.13
N GLY A 105 -0.06 -11.02 17.78
CA GLY A 105 0.00 -11.53 19.14
C GLY A 105 -0.69 -10.62 20.17
N GLU A 106 -0.71 -9.31 19.91
CA GLU A 106 -1.25 -8.29 20.81
C GLU A 106 -2.72 -7.97 20.55
N GLN A 107 -3.27 -8.42 19.41
CA GLN A 107 -4.62 -8.05 19.01
C GLN A 107 -5.71 -8.81 19.77
N SER A 108 -6.79 -8.08 20.07
CA SER A 108 -8.04 -8.66 20.60
C SER A 108 -8.71 -9.58 19.58
N ASP A 109 -9.57 -10.48 20.05
CA ASP A 109 -10.34 -11.39 19.17
C ASP A 109 -11.19 -10.64 18.14
N LEU A 110 -11.68 -9.45 18.49
CA LEU A 110 -12.43 -8.59 17.58
C LEU A 110 -11.57 -8.12 16.40
N ILE A 111 -10.39 -7.57 16.70
CA ILE A 111 -9.47 -7.10 15.66
C ILE A 111 -8.97 -8.27 14.82
N LYS A 112 -8.61 -9.40 15.45
CA LYS A 112 -8.24 -10.62 14.73
C LYS A 112 -9.33 -11.06 13.76
N LYS A 113 -10.59 -11.06 14.19
CA LYS A 113 -11.72 -11.39 13.31
C LYS A 113 -11.83 -10.42 12.12
N ILE A 114 -11.77 -9.11 12.38
CA ILE A 114 -11.82 -8.07 11.32
C ILE A 114 -10.68 -8.28 10.33
N THR A 115 -9.45 -8.48 10.79
CA THR A 115 -8.31 -8.72 9.91
C THR A 115 -8.48 -9.98 9.07
N ARG A 116 -9.01 -11.08 9.62
CA ARG A 116 -9.35 -12.27 8.81
C ARG A 116 -10.38 -11.95 7.73
N GLU A 117 -11.38 -11.11 8.02
CA GLU A 117 -12.36 -10.66 7.02
C GLU A 117 -11.71 -9.80 5.92
N LEU A 118 -10.81 -8.87 6.27
CA LEU A 118 -10.05 -8.07 5.32
C LEU A 118 -9.14 -8.92 4.42
N VAL A 119 -8.52 -9.97 4.97
CA VAL A 119 -7.69 -10.91 4.20
C VAL A 119 -8.56 -11.76 3.28
N SER A 120 -9.64 -12.35 3.78
CA SER A 120 -10.53 -13.21 2.99
C SER A 120 -11.27 -12.46 1.86
N SER A 121 -11.53 -11.16 2.04
CA SER A 121 -12.10 -10.29 1.00
C SER A 121 -11.06 -9.78 -0.01
N GLY A 122 -9.76 -9.97 0.25
CA GLY A 122 -8.68 -9.49 -0.61
C GLY A 122 -8.46 -7.97 -0.51
N GLN A 123 -8.88 -7.35 0.60
CA GLN A 123 -8.52 -5.96 0.91
C GLN A 123 -7.11 -5.87 1.51
N LEU A 124 -6.75 -6.82 2.37
CA LEU A 124 -5.38 -6.98 2.87
C LEU A 124 -4.77 -8.22 2.21
N GLU A 125 -3.68 -8.04 1.47
CA GLU A 125 -2.97 -9.14 0.80
C GLU A 125 -1.56 -9.31 1.38
N PHE A 126 -1.16 -10.56 1.63
CA PHE A 126 0.22 -10.86 2.00
C PHE A 126 1.03 -11.25 0.78
N ILE A 127 2.10 -10.51 0.51
CA ILE A 127 3.06 -10.78 -0.57
C ILE A 127 4.44 -11.00 0.04
N ASN A 128 5.32 -11.71 -0.66
CA ASN A 128 6.55 -12.32 -0.13
C ASN A 128 6.24 -13.27 1.05
N GLY A 129 5.86 -12.75 2.20
CA GLY A 129 5.33 -13.50 3.34
C GLY A 129 6.38 -14.22 4.18
N GLY A 130 7.67 -14.00 3.93
CA GLY A 130 8.73 -14.43 4.83
C GLY A 130 8.76 -13.61 6.13
N MET A 131 9.57 -14.06 7.10
CA MET A 131 9.83 -13.28 8.31
C MET A 131 10.39 -11.89 8.00
N CYS A 132 11.20 -11.77 6.95
CA CYS A 132 11.68 -10.50 6.42
C CYS A 132 11.79 -10.56 4.89
N MET A 133 12.05 -9.42 4.28
CA MET A 133 12.62 -9.33 2.94
C MET A 133 14.13 -9.57 3.04
N HIS A 134 14.57 -10.81 2.78
CA HIS A 134 15.97 -11.21 2.98
C HIS A 134 16.91 -10.59 1.95
N ASP A 135 18.18 -10.41 2.32
CA ASP A 135 19.25 -10.14 1.37
C ASP A 135 19.46 -11.34 0.43
N GLU A 136 19.89 -11.07 -0.80
CA GLU A 136 20.12 -12.08 -1.83
C GLU A 136 21.59 -12.35 -2.12
N ALA A 137 22.51 -11.55 -1.58
CA ALA A 137 23.95 -11.68 -1.83
C ALA A 137 24.67 -12.51 -0.76
N SER A 138 24.34 -12.29 0.52
CA SER A 138 25.04 -12.86 1.68
C SER A 138 24.24 -13.93 2.43
N SER A 139 23.02 -14.20 2.01
CA SER A 139 22.19 -15.27 2.59
C SER A 139 22.54 -16.65 2.02
N HIS A 140 22.53 -17.67 2.87
CA HIS A 140 22.53 -19.05 2.42
C HIS A 140 21.10 -19.49 2.06
N TYR A 141 20.92 -20.30 1.01
CA TYR A 141 19.59 -20.71 0.56
C TYR A 141 18.78 -21.46 1.62
N ILE A 142 19.43 -22.17 2.54
CA ILE A 142 18.77 -22.82 3.69
C ILE A 142 18.09 -21.76 4.57
N ASP A 143 18.80 -20.68 4.91
CA ASP A 143 18.25 -19.63 5.78
C ASP A 143 17.13 -18.86 5.06
N MET A 144 17.26 -18.66 3.74
CA MET A 144 16.19 -18.09 2.91
C MET A 144 14.93 -18.96 2.95
N ILE A 145 15.07 -20.29 2.85
CA ILE A 145 13.95 -21.24 2.94
C ILE A 145 13.36 -21.23 4.36
N ASP A 146 14.19 -21.29 5.40
CA ASP A 146 13.73 -21.38 6.78
C ASP A 146 12.92 -20.14 7.19
N GLN A 147 13.43 -18.94 6.89
CA GLN A 147 12.74 -17.70 7.21
C GLN A 147 11.44 -17.54 6.39
N THR A 148 11.45 -17.95 5.11
CA THR A 148 10.24 -17.93 4.26
C THR A 148 9.19 -18.90 4.80
N THR A 149 9.61 -20.12 5.14
CA THR A 149 8.74 -21.19 5.65
C THR A 149 8.10 -20.79 6.98
N LEU A 150 8.85 -20.13 7.87
CA LEU A 150 8.32 -19.68 9.15
C LEU A 150 7.17 -18.68 8.99
N GLY A 151 7.33 -17.71 8.09
CA GLY A 151 6.28 -16.75 7.76
C GLY A 151 5.08 -17.38 7.04
N HIS A 152 5.34 -18.18 6.00
CA HIS A 152 4.31 -18.86 5.20
C HIS A 152 3.46 -19.81 6.04
N ARG A 153 4.07 -20.55 6.97
CA ARG A 153 3.34 -21.45 7.87
C ARG A 153 2.34 -20.69 8.73
N PHE A 154 2.75 -19.57 9.33
CA PHE A 154 1.84 -18.74 10.10
C PHE A 154 0.67 -18.24 9.23
N LEU A 155 0.95 -17.74 8.02
CA LEU A 155 -0.09 -17.28 7.10
C LEU A 155 -1.06 -18.40 6.70
N LYS A 156 -0.54 -19.62 6.53
CA LYS A 156 -1.36 -20.80 6.20
C LYS A 156 -2.24 -21.21 7.38
N ASP A 157 -1.69 -21.24 8.58
CA ASP A 157 -2.41 -21.69 9.78
C ASP A 157 -3.48 -20.66 10.21
N GLU A 158 -3.16 -19.37 10.13
CA GLU A 158 -4.06 -18.30 10.57
C GLU A 158 -5.07 -17.90 9.48
N PHE A 159 -4.63 -17.71 8.24
CA PHE A 159 -5.47 -17.11 7.20
C PHE A 159 -5.82 -18.07 6.08
N ASN A 160 -5.29 -19.30 6.10
CA ASN A 160 -5.33 -20.24 4.99
C ASN A 160 -4.85 -19.61 3.67
N GLN A 161 -3.89 -18.68 3.76
CA GLN A 161 -3.32 -17.99 2.61
C GLN A 161 -1.97 -18.60 2.21
N THR A 162 -1.66 -18.50 0.93
CA THR A 162 -0.37 -18.86 0.36
C THR A 162 0.01 -17.70 -0.57
N PRO A 163 0.99 -16.85 -0.20
CA PRO A 163 1.40 -15.72 -1.03
C PRO A 163 1.76 -16.16 -2.44
N ARG A 164 1.43 -15.33 -3.44
CA ARG A 164 1.66 -15.64 -4.86
C ARG A 164 2.64 -14.69 -5.55
N ILE A 165 3.07 -13.65 -4.87
CA ILE A 165 3.91 -12.59 -5.42
C ILE A 165 5.16 -12.44 -4.56
N GLY A 166 6.34 -12.55 -5.16
CA GLY A 166 7.60 -12.20 -4.54
C GLY A 166 7.79 -10.68 -4.55
N TRP A 167 8.22 -10.13 -3.41
CA TRP A 167 8.42 -8.70 -3.23
C TRP A 167 9.80 -8.44 -2.63
N GLN A 168 10.75 -8.08 -3.49
CA GLN A 168 12.17 -7.88 -3.17
C GLN A 168 12.58 -6.46 -3.58
N ILE A 169 11.86 -5.46 -3.08
CA ILE A 169 12.02 -4.08 -3.54
C ILE A 169 13.34 -3.44 -3.11
N ASP A 170 13.93 -3.88 -1.99
CA ASP A 170 15.09 -3.23 -1.37
C ASP A 170 16.43 -4.01 -1.32
N PRO A 171 16.53 -5.33 -1.56
CA PRO A 171 17.84 -6.00 -1.65
C PRO A 171 18.76 -5.38 -2.70
N PHE A 172 20.07 -5.38 -2.43
CA PHE A 172 21.06 -4.71 -3.26
C PHE A 172 21.56 -5.61 -4.41
N GLY A 173 20.67 -5.84 -5.38
CA GLY A 173 20.86 -6.77 -6.47
C GLY A 173 20.21 -8.12 -6.19
N HIS A 174 20.04 -8.93 -7.25
CA HIS A 174 19.17 -10.11 -7.19
C HIS A 174 19.88 -11.37 -7.68
N SER A 175 19.63 -12.47 -6.99
CA SER A 175 20.28 -13.76 -7.22
C SER A 175 19.45 -14.65 -8.14
N ALA A 176 20.13 -15.50 -8.91
CA ALA A 176 19.44 -16.53 -9.71
C ALA A 176 18.61 -17.48 -8.81
N VAL A 177 19.09 -17.75 -7.59
CA VAL A 177 18.41 -18.60 -6.60
C VAL A 177 17.10 -17.98 -6.13
N GLN A 178 17.04 -16.66 -5.96
CA GLN A 178 15.77 -16.00 -5.64
C GLN A 178 14.72 -16.24 -6.73
N ALA A 179 15.12 -16.14 -8.00
CA ALA A 179 14.20 -16.32 -9.12
C ALA A 179 13.64 -17.74 -9.20
N TYR A 180 14.51 -18.75 -9.28
CA TYR A 180 14.03 -20.12 -9.52
C TYR A 180 13.56 -20.80 -8.23
N LEU A 181 14.25 -20.62 -7.10
CA LEU A 181 13.96 -21.38 -5.88
C LEU A 181 12.98 -20.64 -4.98
N LEU A 182 13.31 -19.41 -4.57
CA LEU A 182 12.50 -18.63 -3.63
C LEU A 182 11.39 -17.81 -4.32
N SER A 183 11.12 -18.08 -5.60
CA SER A 183 9.94 -17.56 -6.30
C SER A 183 9.22 -18.67 -7.04
N ALA A 184 9.78 -19.22 -8.13
CA ALA A 184 9.08 -20.22 -8.93
C ALA A 184 8.76 -21.52 -8.15
N GLU A 185 9.74 -22.14 -7.50
CA GLU A 185 9.52 -23.40 -6.75
C GLU A 185 8.72 -23.22 -5.45
N VAL A 186 8.73 -22.00 -4.86
CA VAL A 186 7.82 -21.65 -3.74
C VAL A 186 6.37 -21.49 -4.22
N GLY A 187 6.14 -21.33 -5.53
CA GLY A 187 4.82 -21.24 -6.14
C GLY A 187 4.33 -19.81 -6.39
N PHE A 188 5.24 -18.84 -6.48
CA PHE A 188 4.90 -17.49 -6.91
C PHE A 188 4.64 -17.43 -8.42
N ASP A 189 3.72 -16.56 -8.82
CA ASP A 189 3.45 -16.26 -10.22
C ASP A 189 4.37 -15.17 -10.76
N ALA A 190 4.79 -14.25 -9.89
CA ALA A 190 5.62 -13.11 -10.24
C ALA A 190 6.59 -12.71 -9.12
N LEU A 191 7.68 -12.05 -9.50
CA LEU A 191 8.65 -11.42 -8.62
C LEU A 191 8.79 -9.94 -9.00
N TYR A 192 8.71 -9.04 -8.03
CA TYR A 192 8.94 -7.61 -8.26
C TYR A 192 10.11 -7.10 -7.42
N PHE A 193 10.94 -6.26 -8.04
CA PHE A 193 12.04 -5.59 -7.35
C PHE A 193 12.40 -4.24 -7.96
N ALA A 194 13.02 -3.38 -7.16
CA ALA A 194 13.40 -2.05 -7.62
C ALA A 194 14.87 -1.97 -8.03
N ARG A 195 15.81 -2.62 -7.33
CA ARG A 195 17.25 -2.32 -7.42
C ARG A 195 17.99 -3.17 -8.46
N ILE A 196 18.37 -2.53 -9.57
CA ILE A 196 19.32 -3.08 -10.56
C ILE A 196 20.39 -2.04 -10.88
N ASP A 197 21.47 -2.49 -11.54
CA ASP A 197 22.51 -1.60 -12.06
C ASP A 197 21.90 -0.48 -12.93
N TYR A 198 22.40 0.74 -12.76
CA TYR A 198 21.83 1.92 -13.42
C TYR A 198 22.00 1.91 -14.95
N GLN A 199 23.06 1.28 -15.47
CA GLN A 199 23.27 1.12 -16.91
C GLN A 199 22.29 0.09 -17.48
N ASP A 200 22.07 -1.01 -16.75
CA ASP A 200 21.06 -2.01 -17.11
C ASP A 200 19.65 -1.39 -17.10
N ARG A 201 19.32 -0.60 -16.08
CA ARG A 201 18.02 0.10 -16.02
C ARG A 201 17.80 1.02 -17.21
N LYS A 202 18.79 1.86 -17.54
CA LYS A 202 18.71 2.75 -18.71
C LYS A 202 18.45 1.96 -19.98
N LYS A 203 19.24 0.90 -20.20
CA LYS A 203 19.05 0.01 -21.35
C LYS A 203 17.65 -0.60 -21.40
N ARG A 204 17.15 -1.13 -20.28
CA ARG A 204 15.82 -1.77 -20.21
C ARG A 204 14.67 -0.80 -20.43
N LYS A 205 14.80 0.46 -20.03
CA LYS A 205 13.83 1.52 -20.36
C LYS A 205 13.78 1.82 -21.86
N ASP A 206 14.95 1.86 -22.50
CA ASP A 206 15.07 2.10 -23.94
C ASP A 206 14.54 0.90 -24.74
N THR A 207 14.82 -0.33 -24.28
CA THR A 207 14.42 -1.57 -24.96
C THR A 207 13.09 -2.16 -24.51
N LYS A 208 12.36 -1.49 -23.60
CA LYS A 208 11.08 -1.94 -23.04
C LYS A 208 11.14 -3.36 -22.45
N SER A 209 12.18 -3.62 -21.66
CA SER A 209 12.48 -4.93 -21.07
C SER A 209 12.70 -4.87 -19.55
N LEU A 210 11.92 -4.03 -18.88
CA LEU A 210 11.78 -4.02 -17.42
C LEU A 210 10.87 -5.15 -16.94
N GLU A 211 10.04 -5.71 -17.81
CA GLU A 211 9.25 -6.91 -17.56
C GLU A 211 9.84 -8.06 -18.38
N ILE A 212 10.18 -9.17 -17.73
CA ILE A 212 10.81 -10.33 -18.37
C ILE A 212 10.26 -11.63 -17.81
N ILE A 213 10.45 -12.71 -18.57
CA ILE A 213 10.41 -14.07 -18.02
C ILE A 213 11.85 -14.41 -17.59
N TRP A 214 12.09 -14.48 -16.29
CA TRP A 214 13.41 -14.74 -15.75
C TRP A 214 13.64 -16.23 -15.53
N ARG A 215 14.55 -16.80 -16.34
CA ARG A 215 15.06 -18.16 -16.16
C ARG A 215 16.25 -18.19 -15.22
N GLY A 216 16.01 -18.41 -13.93
CA GLY A 216 17.05 -18.47 -12.90
C GLY A 216 17.85 -19.79 -12.87
N SER A 217 17.29 -20.90 -13.36
CA SER A 217 17.92 -22.22 -13.29
C SER A 217 18.29 -22.77 -14.67
N LYS A 218 19.57 -23.10 -14.85
CA LYS A 218 20.04 -23.82 -16.05
C LYS A 218 19.59 -25.29 -16.07
N THR A 219 19.34 -25.86 -14.89
CA THR A 219 18.98 -27.28 -14.72
C THR A 219 17.49 -27.50 -14.91
N LEU A 220 16.67 -26.69 -14.24
CA LEU A 220 15.20 -26.79 -14.33
C LEU A 220 14.67 -26.17 -15.62
N GLY A 221 15.42 -25.22 -16.21
CA GLY A 221 15.01 -24.59 -17.45
C GLY A 221 13.66 -23.88 -17.29
N SER A 222 12.76 -24.06 -18.24
CA SER A 222 11.47 -23.37 -18.27
C SER A 222 10.48 -23.83 -17.20
N SER A 223 10.73 -24.92 -16.48
CA SER A 223 9.82 -25.36 -15.41
C SER A 223 9.88 -24.48 -14.16
N ALA A 224 10.94 -23.67 -14.03
CA ALA A 224 11.15 -22.74 -12.93
C ALA A 224 11.39 -21.30 -13.46
N ASP A 225 10.76 -20.97 -14.58
CA ASP A 225 10.69 -19.60 -15.09
C ASP A 225 9.71 -18.79 -14.21
N ILE A 226 10.03 -17.52 -13.95
CA ILE A 226 9.17 -16.62 -13.17
C ILE A 226 8.96 -15.30 -13.94
N PHE A 227 7.74 -14.77 -13.94
CA PHE A 227 7.54 -13.41 -14.44
C PHE A 227 8.22 -12.43 -13.48
N THR A 228 8.97 -11.48 -14.01
CA THR A 228 9.72 -10.52 -13.20
C THR A 228 9.45 -9.10 -13.67
N GLY A 229 8.93 -8.28 -12.76
CA GLY A 229 8.72 -6.85 -12.98
C GLY A 229 9.79 -6.03 -12.25
N ILE A 230 10.54 -5.24 -13.00
CA ILE A 230 11.58 -4.36 -12.48
C ILE A 230 11.03 -2.94 -12.44
N PHE A 231 11.00 -2.29 -11.29
CA PHE A 231 10.44 -0.95 -11.19
C PHE A 231 11.23 0.07 -12.03
N PRO A 232 10.56 1.01 -12.71
CA PRO A 232 11.23 2.00 -13.55
C PRO A 232 12.20 2.91 -12.79
N ILE A 233 11.93 3.23 -11.51
CA ILE A 233 12.75 4.18 -10.74
C ILE A 233 13.12 3.60 -9.38
N HIS A 234 12.16 3.59 -8.46
CA HIS A 234 12.28 3.11 -7.09
C HIS A 234 10.95 2.46 -6.68
N TYR A 235 10.80 2.08 -5.42
CA TYR A 235 9.54 1.59 -4.84
C TYR A 235 8.72 2.70 -4.16
N GLU A 236 9.15 3.95 -4.32
CA GLU A 236 8.43 5.15 -3.88
C GLU A 236 7.36 5.56 -4.91
N PRO A 237 6.31 6.29 -4.49
CA PRO A 237 5.37 6.88 -5.44
C PRO A 237 6.06 7.89 -6.37
N PRO A 238 5.45 8.22 -7.52
CA PRO A 238 5.91 9.34 -8.34
C PRO A 238 5.99 10.64 -7.53
N SER A 239 6.89 11.56 -7.94
CA SER A 239 7.06 12.86 -7.27
C SER A 239 5.72 13.60 -7.15
N GLY A 240 5.43 14.14 -5.97
CA GLY A 240 4.19 14.84 -5.67
C GLY A 240 3.02 13.93 -5.27
N PHE A 241 3.22 12.61 -5.15
CA PHE A 241 2.19 11.65 -4.71
C PHE A 241 2.55 10.94 -3.40
N TYR A 242 3.32 11.61 -2.54
CA TYR A 242 3.65 11.10 -1.21
C TYR A 242 2.63 11.64 -0.20
N PHE A 243 1.75 10.78 0.31
CA PHE A 243 0.63 11.21 1.20
C PHE A 243 0.80 10.74 2.65
N GLU A 244 2.06 10.67 3.11
CA GLU A 244 2.37 10.38 4.51
C GLU A 244 2.04 11.60 5.40
N VAL A 245 1.75 11.34 6.67
CA VAL A 245 1.42 12.41 7.62
C VAL A 245 2.60 13.37 7.76
N ASN A 246 2.33 14.67 7.60
CA ASN A 246 3.29 15.79 7.59
C ASN A 246 4.20 15.89 6.36
N ASP A 247 3.92 15.15 5.28
CA ASP A 247 4.58 15.43 4.01
C ASP A 247 4.12 16.76 3.40
N GLU A 248 4.98 17.38 2.59
CA GLU A 248 4.69 18.65 1.93
C GLU A 248 3.91 18.50 0.61
N SER A 249 3.70 17.28 0.13
CA SER A 249 2.94 17.01 -1.10
C SER A 249 1.53 17.57 -1.02
N SER A 250 1.11 18.24 -2.09
CA SER A 250 -0.22 18.84 -2.16
C SER A 250 -1.32 17.78 -2.07
N LEU A 251 -2.21 17.97 -1.10
CA LEU A 251 -3.45 17.21 -0.99
C LEU A 251 -4.40 17.55 -2.14
N VAL A 252 -5.34 16.65 -2.42
CA VAL A 252 -6.46 16.97 -3.31
C VAL A 252 -7.47 17.80 -2.53
N GLN A 253 -7.66 19.04 -2.95
CA GLN A 253 -8.71 19.93 -2.48
C GLN A 253 -9.78 19.97 -3.58
N ASP A 254 -10.95 19.42 -3.27
CA ASP A 254 -12.08 19.29 -4.18
C ASP A 254 -13.36 19.98 -3.69
N ASP A 255 -13.27 20.76 -2.62
CA ASP A 255 -14.37 21.55 -2.09
C ASP A 255 -14.34 22.97 -2.66
N PHE A 256 -15.30 23.29 -3.51
CA PHE A 256 -15.43 24.59 -4.17
C PHE A 256 -15.64 25.76 -3.20
N ASP A 257 -16.05 25.50 -1.95
CA ASP A 257 -16.30 26.52 -0.95
C ASP A 257 -15.06 26.89 -0.11
N LEU A 258 -13.95 26.16 -0.27
CA LEU A 258 -12.66 26.50 0.36
C LEU A 258 -11.67 27.04 -0.68
N PHE A 259 -10.64 27.73 -0.19
CA PHE A 259 -9.53 28.17 -1.04
C PHE A 259 -8.69 27.00 -1.53
N ASP A 260 -7.86 27.27 -2.54
CA ASP A 260 -6.85 26.35 -3.06
C ASP A 260 -7.40 25.08 -3.73
N TYR A 261 -8.59 25.17 -4.33
CA TYR A 261 -9.15 24.11 -5.20
C TYR A 261 -8.20 23.73 -6.34
N ASN A 262 -7.86 22.44 -6.43
CA ASN A 262 -6.76 21.98 -7.29
C ASN A 262 -7.03 20.68 -8.08
N VAL A 263 -8.27 20.17 -8.14
CA VAL A 263 -8.57 18.87 -8.78
C VAL A 263 -8.00 18.74 -10.20
N GLN A 264 -8.16 19.76 -11.05
CA GLN A 264 -7.69 19.70 -12.43
C GLN A 264 -6.16 19.60 -12.53
N GLU A 265 -5.44 20.30 -11.66
CA GLU A 265 -3.99 20.24 -11.57
C GLU A 265 -3.54 18.83 -11.13
N ARG A 266 -4.12 18.31 -10.04
CA ARG A 266 -3.77 16.99 -9.50
C ARG A 266 -4.09 15.84 -10.46
N VAL A 267 -5.16 15.96 -11.25
CA VAL A 267 -5.47 15.00 -12.32
C VAL A 267 -4.43 15.06 -13.44
N ASN A 268 -4.00 16.26 -13.84
CA ASN A 268 -2.97 16.41 -14.87
C ASN A 268 -1.62 15.85 -14.39
N ASP A 269 -1.22 16.16 -13.15
CA ASP A 269 -0.01 15.60 -12.53
C ASP A 269 -0.01 14.07 -12.57
N PHE A 270 -1.18 13.46 -12.27
CA PHE A 270 -1.34 12.01 -12.24
C PHE A 270 -1.19 11.41 -13.63
N VAL A 271 -1.79 12.04 -14.65
CA VAL A 271 -1.70 11.60 -16.04
C VAL A 271 -0.26 11.72 -16.55
N ASP A 272 0.42 12.83 -16.25
CA ASP A 272 1.81 13.05 -16.66
C ASP A 272 2.74 12.02 -16.01
N ALA A 273 2.55 11.73 -14.71
CA ALA A 273 3.29 10.68 -14.02
C ALA A 273 3.03 9.29 -14.65
N ALA A 274 1.78 8.95 -14.95
CA ALA A 274 1.40 7.65 -15.49
C ALA A 274 1.97 7.36 -16.90
N ILE A 275 2.23 8.40 -17.70
CA ILE A 275 2.81 8.24 -19.04
C ILE A 275 4.33 8.03 -18.99
N VAL A 276 4.97 8.46 -17.90
CA VAL A 276 6.43 8.40 -17.72
C VAL A 276 6.91 7.11 -17.05
N GLN A 277 6.08 6.50 -16.20
CA GLN A 277 6.35 5.20 -15.56
C GLN A 277 6.44 4.08 -16.60
#